data_AF-A0AAV0I9G8-F1
#
_entry.id   AF-A0AAV0I9G8-F1
#
_cell.length_a   1.000
_cell.length_b   1.000
_cell.length_c   1.000
_cell.angle_alpha   90.00
_cell.angle_beta   90.00
_cell.angle_gamma   90.00
#
_symmetry.space_group_name_H-M   'P 1'
#
loop_
_entity.id
_entity.type
_entity.pdbx_description
1 polymer ?
#
loop_
_entity_poly.entity_id
_entity_poly.type
_entity_poly.pdbx_seq_one_letter_code
_entity_poly.pdbx_strand_id
1 'polypeptide(L)'
;MVDLLGRAGYLDEAWDFIQTMPLKPDASMWGAFLGSCRIHRNLEYAEIAAKQLYELEPRNSANYVVMMSLYVDDDAEGEKLLLSHTEKLAITYGLMKRRSSSSAPIRVIKNTRTCSDCHTAAKFISIARGCEILLKDGIRFHHFKAGKCSCNDYW
;
A
#
# COMPACT_ATOMS: atom_id res chain seq x y z
N MET A 1 4.62 18.35 19.54
CA MET A 1 5.88 18.92 19.01
C MET A 1 6.03 18.59 17.53
N VAL A 2 6.09 17.30 17.17
CA VAL A 2 6.17 16.82 15.77
C VAL A 2 5.13 17.48 14.85
N ASP A 3 3.84 17.47 15.21
CA ASP A 3 2.78 18.10 14.39
C ASP A 3 2.99 19.62 14.18
N LEU A 4 3.49 20.33 15.20
CA LEU A 4 3.73 21.78 15.11
C LEU A 4 4.91 22.09 14.18
N LEU A 5 6.05 21.43 14.40
CA LEU A 5 7.24 21.58 13.58
C LEU A 5 6.96 21.17 12.13
N GLY A 6 6.33 20.01 11.97
CA GLY A 6 6.02 19.45 10.66
C GLY A 6 5.08 20.33 9.84
N ARG A 7 4.04 20.94 10.43
CA ARG A 7 3.15 21.88 9.70
C ARG A 7 3.81 23.21 9.35
N ALA A 8 4.81 23.61 10.11
CA ALA A 8 5.57 24.82 9.86
C ALA A 8 6.68 24.62 8.81
N GLY A 9 6.86 23.40 8.29
CA GLY A 9 7.87 23.06 7.28
C GLY A 9 9.24 22.67 7.85
N TYR A 10 9.39 22.63 9.18
CA TYR A 10 10.61 22.24 9.88
C TYR A 10 10.69 20.70 10.00
N LEU A 11 10.79 20.02 8.85
CA LEU A 11 10.77 18.55 8.79
C LEU A 11 12.02 17.92 9.37
N ASP A 12 13.19 18.51 9.18
CA ASP A 12 14.46 18.02 9.73
C ASP A 12 14.46 18.12 11.26
N GLU A 13 13.97 19.22 11.81
CA GLU A 13 13.84 19.41 13.25
C GLU A 13 12.77 18.48 13.85
N ALA A 14 11.68 18.23 13.11
CA ALA A 14 10.69 17.24 13.52
C ALA A 14 11.27 15.82 13.52
N TRP A 15 12.10 15.49 12.52
CA TRP A 15 12.81 14.21 12.45
C TRP A 15 13.82 14.05 13.59
N ASP A 16 14.66 15.05 13.83
CA ASP A 16 15.63 15.07 14.92
C ASP A 16 14.93 14.91 16.28
N PHE A 17 13.78 15.56 16.48
CA PHE A 17 12.99 15.38 17.68
C PHE A 17 12.51 13.93 17.85
N ILE A 18 12.05 13.28 16.78
CA ILE A 18 11.63 11.87 16.80
C ILE A 18 12.81 10.93 17.08
N GLN A 19 14.01 11.24 16.59
CA GLN A 19 15.21 10.41 16.80
C GLN A 19 15.81 10.57 18.21
N THR A 20 15.77 11.78 18.77
CA THR A 20 16.44 12.12 20.03
C THR A 20 15.54 11.97 21.25
N MET A 21 14.24 11.75 21.08
CA MET A 21 13.32 11.63 22.20
C MET A 21 13.61 10.38 23.05
N PRO A 22 13.44 10.47 24.39
CA PRO A 22 13.75 9.37 25.31
C PRO A 22 12.70 8.24 25.30
N LEU A 23 11.60 8.40 24.57
CA LEU A 23 10.50 7.43 24.48
C LEU A 23 10.37 6.93 23.05
N LYS A 24 9.92 5.68 22.88
CA LYS A 24 9.65 5.15 21.54
C LYS A 24 8.47 5.91 20.91
N PRO A 25 8.59 6.41 19.66
CA PRO A 25 7.49 7.09 19.00
C PRO A 25 6.33 6.11 18.70
N ASP A 26 5.10 6.59 18.86
CA ASP A 26 3.88 5.83 18.65
C ASP A 26 3.25 6.14 17.27
N ALA A 27 2.14 5.46 16.97
CA ALA A 27 1.45 5.62 15.69
C ALA A 27 0.92 7.06 15.48
N SER A 28 0.55 7.76 16.56
CA SER A 28 0.07 9.14 16.45
C SER A 28 1.20 10.09 16.04
N MET A 29 2.41 9.90 16.58
CA MET A 29 3.58 10.71 16.22
C MET A 29 4.01 10.46 14.78
N TRP A 30 4.10 9.21 14.36
CA TRP A 30 4.43 8.87 12.97
C TRP A 30 3.34 9.32 11.99
N GLY A 31 2.06 9.21 12.36
CA GLY A 31 0.95 9.69 11.55
C GLY A 31 0.97 11.21 11.36
N ALA A 32 1.27 11.96 12.41
CA ALA A 32 1.46 13.41 12.33
C ALA A 32 2.64 13.78 11.41
N PHE A 33 3.79 13.12 11.58
CA PHE A 33 4.97 13.37 10.75
C PHE A 33 4.73 13.02 9.28
N LEU A 34 4.09 11.88 9.00
CA LEU A 34 3.71 11.48 7.64
C LEU A 34 2.75 12.50 7.00
N GLY A 35 1.77 13.00 7.77
CA GLY A 35 0.86 14.05 7.33
C GLY A 35 1.59 15.34 6.95
N SER A 36 2.60 15.75 7.72
CA SER A 36 3.46 16.89 7.42
C SER A 36 4.33 16.65 6.19
N CYS A 37 4.91 15.46 6.04
CA CYS A 37 5.67 15.08 4.85
C CYS A 37 4.82 15.20 3.59
N ARG A 38 3.52 14.85 3.68
CA ARG A 38 2.56 15.07 2.58
C ARG A 38 2.38 16.53 2.21
N ILE A 39 2.19 17.41 3.20
CA ILE A 39 2.00 18.84 2.96
C ILE A 39 3.22 19.45 2.25
N HIS A 40 4.42 19.04 2.66
CA HIS A 40 5.68 19.56 2.16
C HIS A 40 6.31 18.73 1.04
N ARG A 41 5.60 17.71 0.53
CA ARG A 41 6.04 16.82 -0.56
C ARG A 41 7.41 16.19 -0.33
N ASN A 42 7.72 15.84 0.92
CA ASN A 42 8.97 15.17 1.26
C ASN A 42 8.74 13.66 1.24
N LEU A 43 9.04 13.03 0.09
CA LEU A 43 8.82 11.60 -0.11
C LEU A 43 9.77 10.74 0.73
N GLU A 44 11.02 11.17 0.90
CA GLU A 44 12.05 10.43 1.65
C GLU A 44 11.64 10.19 3.10
N TYR A 45 11.24 11.25 3.82
CA TYR A 45 10.78 11.12 5.20
C TYR A 45 9.42 10.43 5.30
N ALA A 46 8.54 10.61 4.31
CA ALA A 46 7.26 9.93 4.27
C ALA A 46 7.41 8.40 4.20
N GLU A 47 8.33 7.90 3.38
CA GLU A 47 8.59 6.45 3.29
C GLU A 47 9.04 5.86 4.63
N ILE A 48 9.90 6.58 5.35
CA ILE A 48 10.37 6.14 6.66
C ILE A 48 9.21 6.11 7.66
N ALA A 49 8.43 7.20 7.74
CA ALA A 49 7.28 7.28 8.63
C ALA A 49 6.23 6.19 8.33
N ALA A 50 5.97 5.93 7.06
CA ALA A 50 5.03 4.91 6.64
C ALA A 50 5.48 3.49 6.99
N LYS A 51 6.77 3.16 6.82
CA LYS A 51 7.31 1.85 7.25
C LYS A 51 7.05 1.61 8.74
N GLN A 52 7.28 2.62 9.59
CA GLN A 52 7.00 2.53 11.02
C GLN A 52 5.50 2.36 11.29
N LEU A 53 4.63 3.08 10.58
CA LEU A 53 3.18 2.94 10.70
C LEU A 53 2.66 1.56 10.23
N TYR A 54 3.28 0.94 9.24
CA TYR A 54 2.90 -0.40 8.80
C TYR A 54 3.24 -1.46 9.84
N GLU A 55 4.31 -1.27 10.62
CA GLU A 55 4.65 -2.14 11.74
C GLU A 55 3.71 -1.93 12.93
N LEU A 56 3.39 -0.68 13.27
CA LEU A 56 2.55 -0.34 14.42
C LEU A 56 1.05 -0.59 14.16
N GLU A 57 0.58 -0.30 12.94
CA GLU A 57 -0.83 -0.34 12.55
C GLU A 57 -1.02 -1.02 11.19
N PRO A 58 -0.68 -2.32 11.04
CA PRO A 58 -0.73 -3.02 9.74
C PRO A 58 -2.14 -3.12 9.13
N ARG A 59 -3.20 -2.87 9.93
CA ARG A 59 -4.59 -2.90 9.48
C ARG A 59 -5.17 -1.52 9.18
N ASN A 60 -4.43 -0.45 9.42
CA ASN A 60 -4.91 0.90 9.18
C ASN A 60 -4.67 1.29 7.71
N SER A 61 -5.71 1.16 6.89
CA SER A 61 -5.66 1.50 5.46
C SER A 61 -5.37 2.97 5.20
N ALA A 62 -5.62 3.88 6.15
CA ALA A 62 -5.38 5.30 5.98
C ALA A 62 -3.90 5.62 5.71
N ASN A 63 -2.98 4.91 6.37
CA ASN A 63 -1.54 5.08 6.20
C ASN A 63 -1.11 4.79 4.76
N TYR A 64 -1.70 3.76 4.15
CA TYR A 64 -1.47 3.42 2.74
C TYR A 64 -2.05 4.46 1.78
N VAL A 65 -3.22 5.03 2.09
CA VAL A 65 -3.85 6.06 1.26
C VAL A 65 -3.03 7.35 1.27
N VAL A 66 -2.51 7.75 2.43
CA VAL A 66 -1.66 8.95 2.55
C VAL A 66 -0.37 8.77 1.75
N MET A 67 0.30 7.62 1.87
CA MET A 67 1.47 7.32 1.04
C MET A 67 1.14 7.31 -0.46
N MET A 68 0.05 6.65 -0.86
CA MET A 68 -0.38 6.63 -2.26
C MET A 68 -0.59 8.05 -2.80
N SER A 69 -1.19 8.94 -2.02
CA SER A 69 -1.40 10.32 -2.44
C SER A 69 -0.08 11.08 -2.66
N LEU A 70 0.90 10.85 -1.79
CA LEU A 70 2.23 11.46 -1.89
C LEU A 70 2.99 11.03 -3.14
N TYR A 71 2.94 9.73 -3.44
CA TYR A 71 3.54 9.23 -4.67
C TYR A 71 2.83 9.78 -5.90
N VAL A 72 1.49 9.84 -5.93
CA VAL A 72 0.75 10.42 -7.08
C VAL A 72 1.08 11.90 -7.29
N ASP A 73 1.33 12.65 -6.22
CA ASP A 73 1.73 14.06 -6.29
C ASP A 73 3.20 14.25 -6.74
N ASP A 74 4.02 13.19 -6.71
CA ASP A 74 5.38 13.17 -7.25
C ASP A 74 5.35 12.62 -8.68
N ASP A 75 5.35 13.49 -9.70
CA ASP A 75 5.11 13.11 -11.10
C ASP A 75 6.03 11.98 -11.62
N ALA A 76 7.22 11.80 -11.04
CA ALA A 76 8.17 10.74 -11.42
C ALA A 76 7.88 9.40 -10.72
N GLU A 77 7.58 9.39 -9.42
CA GLU A 77 7.28 8.17 -8.66
C GLU A 77 5.79 7.78 -8.66
N GLY A 78 4.89 8.72 -8.98
CA GLY A 78 3.46 8.52 -9.10
C GLY A 78 3.09 7.62 -10.26
N GLU A 79 3.78 7.77 -11.39
CA GLU A 79 3.67 6.86 -12.52
C GLU A 79 4.14 5.45 -12.12
N LYS A 80 5.25 5.35 -11.39
CA LYS A 80 5.83 4.09 -10.91
C LYS A 80 4.95 3.36 -9.88
N LEU A 81 4.26 4.08 -9.00
CA LEU A 81 3.32 3.50 -8.03
C LEU A 81 1.97 3.15 -8.67
N LEU A 82 1.43 4.01 -9.55
CA LEU A 82 0.25 3.69 -10.35
C LEU A 82 0.50 2.42 -11.16
N LEU A 83 1.72 2.19 -11.65
CA LEU A 83 2.12 0.99 -12.36
C LEU A 83 2.39 -0.23 -11.45
N SER A 84 2.76 -0.03 -10.17
CA SER A 84 3.20 -1.14 -9.29
C SER A 84 2.07 -1.94 -8.63
N HIS A 85 0.85 -1.36 -8.55
CA HIS A 85 -0.28 -1.99 -7.83
C HIS A 85 -1.64 -1.98 -8.56
N THR A 86 -1.65 -1.77 -9.88
CA THR A 86 -2.88 -1.83 -10.71
C THR A 86 -3.73 -3.08 -10.49
N GLU A 87 -3.13 -4.19 -10.05
CA GLU A 87 -3.82 -5.45 -9.78
C GLU A 87 -4.82 -5.32 -8.63
N LYS A 88 -4.46 -4.59 -7.57
CA LYS A 88 -5.37 -4.37 -6.43
C LYS A 88 -6.62 -3.63 -6.89
N LEU A 89 -6.44 -2.61 -7.72
CA LEU A 89 -7.55 -1.84 -8.31
C LEU A 89 -8.40 -2.70 -9.25
N ALA A 90 -7.76 -3.46 -10.14
CA ALA A 90 -8.45 -4.34 -11.08
C ALA A 90 -9.28 -5.42 -10.35
N ILE A 91 -8.70 -6.06 -9.32
CA ILE A 91 -9.41 -7.05 -8.49
C ILE A 91 -10.58 -6.39 -7.76
N THR A 92 -10.38 -5.22 -7.17
CA THR A 92 -11.42 -4.48 -6.44
C THR A 92 -12.58 -4.11 -7.36
N TYR A 93 -12.29 -3.58 -8.54
CA TYR A 93 -13.31 -3.28 -9.54
C TYR A 93 -14.06 -4.55 -9.98
N GLY A 94 -13.35 -5.66 -10.21
CA GLY A 94 -13.95 -6.95 -10.52
C GLY A 94 -14.91 -7.43 -9.44
N LEU A 95 -14.57 -7.25 -8.15
CA LEU A 95 -15.45 -7.55 -7.03
C LEU A 95 -16.70 -6.67 -7.03
N MET A 96 -16.56 -5.37 -7.26
CA MET A 96 -17.67 -4.42 -7.26
C MET A 96 -18.69 -4.72 -8.37
N LYS A 97 -18.23 -5.20 -9.53
CA LYS A 97 -19.10 -5.55 -10.66
C LYS A 97 -19.69 -6.96 -10.58
N ARG A 98 -19.23 -7.78 -9.63
CA ARG A 98 -19.68 -9.16 -9.48
C ARG A 98 -21.07 -9.22 -8.86
N ARG A 99 -22.00 -9.96 -9.49
CA ARG A 99 -23.28 -10.32 -8.87
C ARG A 99 -23.03 -11.35 -7.76
N SER A 100 -23.73 -11.25 -6.64
CA SER A 100 -23.53 -12.08 -5.44
C SER A 100 -23.67 -13.59 -5.67
N SER A 101 -24.33 -14.03 -6.75
CA SER A 101 -24.52 -15.43 -7.13
C SER A 101 -23.49 -15.96 -8.15
N SER A 102 -22.58 -15.12 -8.65
CA SER A 102 -21.61 -15.53 -9.66
C SER A 102 -20.35 -16.13 -9.04
N SER A 103 -20.15 -17.43 -9.25
CA SER A 103 -18.91 -18.14 -8.94
C SER A 103 -17.81 -17.89 -9.98
N ALA A 104 -18.03 -17.02 -10.96
CA ALA A 104 -17.03 -16.74 -12.00
C ALA A 104 -15.76 -16.13 -11.39
N PRO A 105 -14.57 -16.57 -11.81
CA PRO A 105 -13.31 -16.03 -11.34
C PRO A 105 -13.11 -14.60 -11.84
N ILE A 106 -12.51 -13.75 -11.00
CA ILE A 106 -12.05 -12.42 -11.41
C ILE A 106 -10.78 -12.59 -12.23
N ARG A 107 -10.75 -12.04 -13.44
CA ARG A 107 -9.61 -12.15 -14.35
C ARG A 107 -8.89 -10.80 -14.44
N VAL A 108 -7.59 -10.82 -14.16
CA VAL A 108 -6.70 -9.65 -14.28
C VAL A 108 -5.57 -10.02 -15.22
N ILE A 109 -5.32 -9.19 -16.22
CA ILE A 109 -4.23 -9.37 -17.17
C ILE A 109 -3.37 -8.12 -17.12
N LYS A 110 -2.07 -8.31 -16.92
CA LYS A 110 -1.08 -7.23 -16.97
C LYS A 110 0.20 -7.69 -17.66
N ASN A 111 1.02 -6.72 -18.05
CA ASN A 111 2.28 -6.95 -18.75
C ASN A 111 3.51 -6.85 -17.84
N THR A 112 3.38 -6.31 -16.63
CA THR A 112 4.46 -6.21 -15.64
C THR A 112 4.46 -7.40 -14.69
N ARG A 113 5.56 -7.68 -13.96
CA ARG A 113 5.60 -8.75 -12.93
C ARG A 113 4.75 -8.36 -11.72
N THR A 114 4.08 -9.33 -11.09
CA THR A 114 3.33 -9.08 -9.84
C THR A 114 4.30 -8.86 -8.69
N CYS A 115 4.10 -7.81 -7.89
CA CYS A 115 4.91 -7.58 -6.68
C CYS A 115 4.39 -8.43 -5.50
N SER A 116 5.24 -8.61 -4.47
CA SER A 116 4.90 -9.38 -3.27
C SER A 116 3.61 -8.88 -2.59
N ASP A 117 3.41 -7.56 -2.55
CA ASP A 117 2.24 -6.94 -1.94
C ASP A 117 0.95 -7.22 -2.71
N CYS A 118 0.97 -7.14 -4.04
CA CYS A 118 -0.19 -7.48 -4.88
C CYS A 118 -0.51 -8.96 -4.81
N HIS A 119 0.53 -9.80 -4.80
CA HIS A 119 0.39 -11.24 -4.67
C HIS A 119 -0.27 -11.62 -3.32
N THR A 120 0.22 -11.03 -2.23
CA THR A 120 -0.30 -11.24 -0.88
C THR A 120 -1.72 -10.70 -0.72
N ALA A 121 -2.00 -9.51 -1.27
CA ALA A 121 -3.36 -8.96 -1.28
C ALA A 121 -4.34 -9.87 -2.02
N ALA A 122 -3.97 -10.40 -3.19
CA ALA A 122 -4.84 -11.32 -3.95
C ALA A 122 -5.14 -12.61 -3.16
N LYS A 123 -4.16 -13.18 -2.44
CA LYS A 123 -4.40 -14.30 -1.50
C LYS A 123 -5.44 -13.93 -0.45
N PHE A 124 -5.26 -12.82 0.26
CA PHE A 124 -6.20 -12.38 1.31
C PHE A 124 -7.60 -12.10 0.76
N ILE A 125 -7.70 -11.47 -0.41
CA ILE A 125 -8.99 -11.20 -1.04
C ILE A 125 -9.71 -12.51 -1.39
N SER A 126 -8.98 -13.50 -1.93
CA SER A 126 -9.58 -14.78 -2.33
C SER A 126 -10.27 -15.50 -1.17
N ILE A 127 -9.70 -15.45 0.04
CA ILE A 127 -10.29 -16.04 1.24
C ILE A 127 -11.40 -15.16 1.83
N ALA A 128 -11.18 -13.84 1.95
CA ALA A 128 -12.15 -12.93 2.57
C ALA A 128 -13.45 -12.79 1.78
N ARG A 129 -13.39 -12.91 0.45
CA ARG A 129 -14.55 -12.76 -0.44
C ARG A 129 -15.06 -14.06 -1.03
N GLY A 130 -14.46 -15.21 -0.65
CA GLY A 130 -14.76 -16.51 -1.23
C GLY A 130 -14.73 -16.48 -2.76
N CYS A 131 -13.71 -15.82 -3.33
CA CYS A 131 -13.60 -15.63 -4.77
C CYS A 131 -12.33 -16.25 -5.33
N GLU A 132 -12.40 -16.71 -6.56
CA GLU A 132 -11.21 -17.10 -7.31
C GLU A 132 -10.70 -15.90 -8.12
N ILE A 133 -9.37 -15.72 -8.15
CA ILE A 133 -8.73 -14.67 -8.94
C ILE A 133 -7.71 -15.35 -9.86
N LEU A 134 -7.83 -15.11 -11.15
CA LEU A 134 -6.87 -15.50 -12.18
C LEU A 134 -6.11 -14.26 -12.62
N LEU A 135 -4.82 -14.22 -12.32
CA LEU A 135 -3.96 -13.09 -12.63
C LEU A 135 -2.86 -13.57 -13.58
N LYS A 136 -2.84 -13.02 -14.80
CA LYS A 136 -1.74 -13.19 -15.74
C LYS A 136 -0.85 -11.96 -15.64
N ASP A 137 0.42 -12.15 -15.32
CA ASP A 137 1.40 -11.07 -15.27
C ASP A 137 2.40 -11.18 -16.43
N GLY A 138 3.48 -10.40 -16.40
CA GLY A 138 4.53 -10.43 -17.43
C GLY A 138 5.32 -11.74 -17.50
N ILE A 139 5.26 -12.58 -16.46
CA ILE A 139 6.13 -13.76 -16.29
C ILE A 139 5.32 -15.06 -16.27
N ARG A 140 4.17 -15.09 -15.60
CA ARG A 140 3.42 -16.32 -15.31
C ARG A 140 1.93 -16.07 -15.05
N PHE A 141 1.23 -17.17 -14.88
CA PHE A 141 -0.14 -17.19 -14.39
C PHE A 141 -0.15 -17.51 -12.89
N HIS A 142 -0.96 -16.75 -12.17
CA HIS A 142 -1.25 -16.91 -10.76
C HIS A 142 -2.73 -17.25 -10.63
N HIS A 143 -3.04 -18.38 -10.00
CA HIS A 143 -4.39 -18.75 -9.62
C HIS A 143 -4.51 -18.66 -8.11
N PHE A 144 -5.26 -17.66 -7.64
CA PHE A 144 -5.53 -17.45 -6.23
C PHE A 144 -6.87 -18.07 -5.86
N LYS A 145 -6.83 -18.98 -4.89
CA LYS A 145 -8.02 -19.68 -4.37
C LYS A 145 -7.81 -20.01 -2.90
N ALA A 146 -8.79 -19.66 -2.06
CA ALA A 146 -8.80 -19.95 -0.63
C ALA A 146 -7.48 -19.57 0.09
N GLY A 147 -6.94 -18.39 -0.22
CA GLY A 147 -5.73 -17.87 0.40
C GLY A 147 -4.41 -18.41 -0.16
N LYS A 148 -4.45 -19.31 -1.15
CA LYS A 148 -3.26 -19.91 -1.77
C LYS A 148 -3.09 -19.43 -3.20
N CYS A 149 -1.86 -19.43 -3.70
CA CYS A 149 -1.55 -19.18 -5.11
C CYS A 149 -0.88 -20.40 -5.75
N SER A 150 -1.18 -20.67 -7.02
CA SER A 150 -0.56 -21.72 -7.82
C SER A 150 0.96 -21.58 -8.01
N CYS A 151 1.53 -20.39 -7.80
CA CYS A 151 2.96 -20.16 -7.96
C CYS A 151 3.79 -20.55 -6.72
N ASN A 152 3.14 -21.03 -5.64
CA ASN A 152 3.78 -21.41 -4.38
C ASN A 152 4.68 -20.30 -3.79
N ASP A 153 4.18 -19.05 -3.84
CA ASP A 153 4.88 -17.84 -3.38
C ASP A 153 6.17 -17.50 -4.14
N TYR A 154 6.33 -18.01 -5.37
CA TYR A 154 7.27 -17.44 -6.33
C TYR A 154 6.51 -16.36 -7.15
N TRP A 155 6.48 -15.12 -6.63
CA TRP A 155 5.84 -13.96 -7.28
C TRP A 155 6.64 -13.46 -8.49
#